data_AF-A0A8X6PHI1-F1
#
_entry.id   AF-A0A8X6PHI1-F1
#
_cell.length_a   1.000
_cell.length_b   1.000
_cell.length_c   1.000
_cell.angle_alpha   90.00
_cell.angle_beta   90.00
_cell.angle_gamma   90.00
#
_symmetry.space_group_name_H-M   'P 1'
#
loop_
_entity.id
_entity.type
_entity.pdbx_description
1 polymer ?
#
loop_
_entity_poly.entity_id
_entity_poly.type
_entity_poly.pdbx_seq_one_letter_code
_entity_poly.pdbx_strand_id
1 'polypeptide(L)'
;MEMEMNRRDGIMVGMASGHRPPHKRGGPRDSKCKRCCRRFTTFLFSHVGLCALVIGYSIMGAFAFRALEAPYEEQKATQVSHLRQETVRRLWEITDKLNVLYKDNWTRMVSHEVRHFQTELIAAVKDGYDGKDGGSQQWSFSGAFLYSLTVITTIGE
;
A
#
# COMPACT_ATOMS: atom_id res chain seq x y z
N MET A 1 34.50 -97.93 37.68
CA MET A 1 33.43 -97.06 37.15
C MET A 1 33.73 -95.67 37.67
N GLU A 2 34.28 -94.85 36.77
CA GLU A 2 34.37 -93.38 36.73
C GLU A 2 34.92 -92.53 37.91
N MET A 3 36.05 -91.89 37.59
CA MET A 3 36.64 -90.62 38.08
C MET A 3 35.74 -89.40 37.75
N GLU A 4 35.80 -88.16 38.27
CA GLU A 4 36.63 -87.31 39.15
C GLU A 4 35.73 -86.10 39.53
N MET A 5 35.70 -85.57 40.76
CA MET A 5 36.57 -84.56 41.41
C MET A 5 36.58 -83.12 40.82
N ASN A 6 35.88 -82.23 41.54
CA ASN A 6 36.20 -80.85 41.97
C ASN A 6 37.07 -79.91 41.09
N ARG A 7 36.56 -78.71 40.78
CA ARG A 7 37.40 -77.52 40.49
C ARG A 7 36.90 -76.26 41.22
N ARG A 8 37.44 -76.16 42.44
CA ARG A 8 37.78 -75.00 43.27
C ARG A 8 37.62 -73.59 42.70
N ASP A 9 37.11 -72.77 43.61
CA ASP A 9 37.08 -71.31 43.71
C ASP A 9 38.41 -70.60 43.41
N GLY A 10 38.29 -69.36 42.90
CA GLY A 10 39.41 -68.47 42.60
C GLY A 10 39.05 -66.98 42.63
N ILE A 11 38.88 -66.44 43.85
CA ILE A 11 39.21 -65.09 44.36
C ILE A 11 38.60 -63.81 43.72
N MET A 12 38.16 -62.92 44.64
CA MET A 12 37.55 -61.58 44.49
C MET A 12 38.43 -60.50 43.84
N VAL A 13 37.82 -59.47 43.21
CA VAL A 13 37.98 -58.02 43.51
C VAL A 13 37.27 -57.14 42.44
N GLY A 14 36.48 -56.17 42.91
CA GLY A 14 36.18 -54.87 42.26
C GLY A 14 35.04 -54.87 41.23
N MET A 15 34.28 -53.79 41.00
CA MET A 15 34.19 -52.45 41.60
C MET A 15 32.88 -51.83 41.08
N ALA A 16 32.22 -51.04 41.92
CA ALA A 16 31.34 -49.90 41.61
C ALA A 16 30.35 -49.96 40.40
N SER A 17 29.07 -49.97 40.77
CA SER A 17 28.01 -49.04 40.33
C SER A 17 28.07 -48.46 38.90
N GLY A 18 27.10 -48.85 38.06
CA GLY A 18 26.94 -48.31 36.70
C GLY A 18 25.48 -48.16 36.29
N HIS A 19 24.63 -47.56 37.13
CA HIS A 19 23.28 -47.18 36.70
C HIS A 19 23.37 -45.90 35.85
N ARG A 20 23.42 -46.04 34.52
CA ARG A 20 23.33 -44.89 33.60
C ARG A 20 21.89 -44.35 33.65
N PRO A 21 21.68 -43.06 33.95
CA PRO A 21 20.35 -42.49 33.85
C PRO A 21 19.96 -42.34 32.37
N PRO A 22 18.66 -42.33 32.04
CA PRO A 22 18.21 -42.04 30.70
C PRO A 22 18.61 -40.62 30.33
N HIS A 23 19.28 -40.49 29.19
CA HIS A 23 19.64 -39.20 28.61
C HIS A 23 18.35 -38.44 28.29
N LYS A 24 17.93 -37.52 29.17
CA LYS A 24 16.82 -36.60 28.86
C LYS A 24 17.24 -35.76 27.67
N ARG A 25 16.70 -36.06 26.48
CA ARG A 25 16.75 -35.16 25.32
C ARG A 25 15.98 -33.91 25.71
N GLY A 26 16.70 -32.90 26.22
CA GLY A 26 16.16 -31.57 26.43
C GLY A 26 15.76 -31.02 25.07
N GLY A 27 14.47 -31.11 24.75
CA GLY A 27 13.92 -30.40 23.59
C GLY A 27 14.20 -28.90 23.74
N PRO A 28 14.40 -28.15 22.64
CA PRO A 28 14.76 -26.75 22.72
C PRO A 28 13.71 -25.99 23.54
N ARG A 29 14.14 -25.21 24.53
CA ARG A 29 13.31 -24.20 25.19
C ARG A 29 13.01 -23.12 24.15
N ASP A 30 11.96 -23.33 23.37
CA ASP A 30 11.45 -22.36 22.41
C ASP A 30 11.07 -21.09 23.18
N SER A 31 11.83 -20.02 22.97
CA SER A 31 11.47 -18.71 23.51
C SER A 31 10.09 -18.32 22.96
N LYS A 32 9.29 -17.59 23.75
CA LYS A 32 7.95 -17.14 23.31
C LYS A 32 8.01 -16.42 21.95
N CYS A 33 9.12 -15.72 21.70
CA CYS A 33 9.44 -15.07 20.43
C CYS A 33 9.61 -16.08 19.27
N LYS A 34 10.39 -17.15 19.43
CA LYS A 34 10.51 -18.21 18.40
C LYS A 34 9.20 -18.92 18.11
N ARG A 35 8.36 -19.15 19.12
CA ARG A 35 7.04 -19.75 18.94
C ARG A 35 6.09 -18.82 18.19
N CYS A 36 6.12 -17.52 18.49
CA CYS A 36 5.34 -16.50 17.80
C CYS A 36 5.80 -16.34 16.35
N CYS A 37 7.10 -16.19 16.11
CA CYS A 37 7.69 -16.15 14.78
C CYS A 37 7.37 -17.41 14.00
N ARG A 38 7.54 -18.62 14.56
CA ARG A 38 7.22 -19.87 13.83
C ARG A 38 5.74 -19.94 13.45
N ARG A 39 4.83 -19.54 14.34
CA ARG A 39 3.39 -19.55 14.06
C ARG A 39 2.97 -18.47 13.07
N PHE A 40 3.59 -17.30 13.15
CA PHE A 40 3.45 -16.23 12.16
C PHE A 40 3.99 -16.66 10.80
N THR A 41 5.17 -17.30 10.73
CA THR A 41 5.74 -17.84 9.50
C THR A 41 4.85 -18.94 8.92
N THR A 42 4.32 -19.87 9.73
CA THR A 42 3.36 -20.88 9.24
C THR A 42 2.07 -20.24 8.71
N PHE A 43 1.59 -19.17 9.35
CA PHE A 43 0.45 -18.41 8.85
C PHE A 43 0.78 -17.70 7.54
N LEU A 44 1.89 -16.96 7.47
CA LEU A 44 2.37 -16.28 6.26
C LEU A 44 2.64 -17.23 5.10
N PHE A 45 3.10 -18.46 5.34
CA PHE A 45 3.33 -19.46 4.29
C PHE A 45 2.07 -20.23 3.89
N SER A 46 0.93 -20.01 4.57
CA SER A 46 -0.35 -20.52 4.08
C SER A 46 -0.88 -19.62 2.97
N HIS A 47 -1.56 -20.21 1.98
CA HIS A 47 -2.24 -19.44 0.93
C HIS A 47 -3.17 -18.37 1.52
N VAL A 48 -3.83 -18.68 2.64
CA VAL A 48 -4.73 -17.77 3.35
C VAL A 48 -3.97 -16.59 3.98
N GLY A 49 -2.80 -16.83 4.59
CA GLY A 49 -2.02 -15.76 5.20
C GLY A 49 -1.34 -14.84 4.20
N LEU A 50 -0.89 -15.37 3.05
CA LEU A 50 -0.43 -14.53 1.94
C LEU A 50 -1.56 -13.61 1.43
N CYS A 51 -2.76 -14.15 1.21
CA CYS A 51 -3.91 -13.33 0.80
C CYS A 51 -4.24 -12.23 1.83
N ALA A 52 -4.26 -12.56 3.12
CA ALA A 52 -4.54 -11.59 4.18
C ALA A 52 -3.45 -10.50 4.28
N LEU A 53 -2.17 -10.86 4.09
CA LEU A 53 -1.06 -9.91 4.07
C LEU A 53 -1.19 -8.93 2.91
N VAL A 54 -1.50 -9.43 1.71
CA VAL A 54 -1.70 -8.58 0.52
C VAL A 54 -2.84 -7.60 0.75
N ILE A 55 -3.99 -8.06 1.24
CA ILE A 55 -5.15 -7.19 1.55
C ILE A 55 -4.75 -6.13 2.59
N GLY A 56 -4.08 -6.53 3.67
CA GLY A 56 -3.63 -5.60 4.71
C GLY A 56 -2.67 -4.54 4.17
N TYR A 57 -1.72 -4.96 3.32
CA TYR A 57 -0.79 -4.04 2.67
C TYR A 57 -1.49 -3.10 1.67
N SER A 58 -2.48 -3.60 0.92
CA SER A 58 -3.31 -2.77 0.03
C SER A 58 -4.15 -1.73 0.79
N ILE A 59 -4.66 -2.07 1.97
CA ILE A 59 -5.38 -1.12 2.83
C ILE A 59 -4.42 -0.03 3.35
N MET A 60 -3.22 -0.41 3.79
CA MET A 60 -2.18 0.56 4.18
C MET A 60 -1.82 1.50 3.02
N GLY A 61 -1.62 0.94 1.82
CA GLY A 61 -1.40 1.72 0.60
C GLY A 61 -2.55 2.66 0.30
N ALA A 62 -3.80 2.21 0.43
CA ALA A 62 -4.98 3.04 0.22
C ALA A 62 -5.00 4.29 1.11
N PHE A 63 -4.67 4.13 2.39
CA PHE A 63 -4.57 5.26 3.31
C PHE A 63 -3.41 6.19 2.95
N ALA A 64 -2.24 5.64 2.60
CA ALA A 64 -1.08 6.43 2.20
C ALA A 64 -1.36 7.27 0.94
N PHE A 65 -1.83 6.64 -0.14
CA PHE A 65 -2.16 7.34 -1.39
C PHE A 65 -3.25 8.38 -1.18
N ARG A 66 -4.33 8.04 -0.46
CA ARG A 66 -5.38 9.01 -0.15
C ARG A 66 -4.85 10.20 0.65
N ALA A 67 -4.02 9.98 1.66
CA ALA A 67 -3.48 11.05 2.48
C ALA A 67 -2.53 11.96 1.69
N LEU A 68 -1.78 11.40 0.74
CA LEU A 68 -0.82 12.14 -0.06
C LEU A 68 -1.50 12.86 -1.24
N GLU A 69 -2.37 12.20 -1.99
CA GLU A 69 -2.84 12.68 -3.29
C GLU A 69 -4.19 13.43 -3.25
N ALA A 70 -5.10 13.07 -2.34
CA ALA A 70 -6.38 13.76 -2.22
C ALA A 70 -6.27 15.30 -2.01
N PRO A 71 -5.34 15.84 -1.19
CA PRO A 71 -5.22 17.29 -1.07
C PRO A 71 -4.75 17.97 -2.36
N TYR A 72 -3.88 17.31 -3.14
CA TYR A 72 -3.44 17.85 -4.43
C TYR A 72 -4.57 17.83 -5.48
N GLU A 73 -5.39 16.78 -5.48
CA GLU A 73 -6.58 16.69 -6.33
C GLU A 73 -7.57 17.84 -6.05
N GLU A 74 -7.87 18.10 -4.78
CA GLU A 74 -8.76 19.18 -4.36
C GLU A 74 -8.20 20.57 -4.72
N GLN A 75 -6.90 20.78 -4.55
CA GLN A 75 -6.24 22.04 -4.92
C GLN A 75 -6.32 22.30 -6.43
N LYS A 76 -6.06 21.28 -7.27
CA LYS A 76 -6.15 21.41 -8.73
C LYS A 76 -7.58 21.70 -9.18
N ALA A 77 -8.56 21.00 -8.62
CA ALA A 77 -9.97 21.26 -8.90
C ALA A 77 -10.38 22.68 -8.51
N THR A 78 -9.94 23.14 -7.34
CA THR A 78 -10.20 24.50 -6.87
C THR A 78 -9.55 25.55 -7.78
N GLN A 79 -8.30 25.34 -8.17
CA GLN A 79 -7.57 26.24 -9.07
C GLN A 79 -8.25 26.36 -10.43
N VAL A 80 -8.64 25.24 -11.04
CA VAL A 80 -9.34 25.26 -12.34
C VAL A 80 -10.73 25.88 -12.22
N SER A 81 -11.43 25.63 -11.10
CA SER A 81 -12.71 26.28 -10.83
C SER A 81 -12.56 27.80 -10.71
N HIS A 82 -11.54 28.27 -10.00
CA HIS A 82 -11.23 29.70 -9.88
C HIS A 82 -10.86 30.32 -11.23
N LEU A 83 -9.99 29.66 -12.00
CA LEU A 83 -9.61 30.06 -13.36
C LEU A 83 -10.87 30.24 -14.24
N ARG A 84 -11.76 29.25 -14.23
CA ARG A 84 -13.03 29.29 -14.97
C ARG A 84 -13.91 30.46 -14.55
N GLN A 85 -14.08 30.67 -13.24
CA GLN A 85 -14.88 31.78 -12.71
C GLN A 85 -14.27 33.13 -13.09
N GLU A 86 -12.95 33.26 -13.05
CA GLU A 86 -12.26 34.49 -13.43
C GLU A 86 -12.41 34.78 -14.94
N THR A 87 -12.29 33.76 -15.79
CA THR A 87 -12.56 33.89 -17.23
C THR A 87 -13.98 34.36 -17.47
N VAL A 88 -14.98 33.75 -16.81
CA VAL A 88 -16.38 34.18 -16.92
C VAL A 88 -16.57 35.63 -16.48
N ARG A 89 -15.95 36.04 -15.37
CA ARG A 89 -15.98 37.44 -14.89
C ARG A 89 -15.38 38.39 -15.93
N ARG A 90 -14.23 38.05 -16.53
CA ARG A 90 -13.58 38.89 -17.55
C ARG A 90 -14.42 38.97 -18.82
N LEU A 91 -15.04 37.87 -19.25
CA LEU A 91 -15.98 37.87 -20.37
C LEU A 91 -17.20 38.77 -20.10
N TRP A 92 -17.72 38.76 -18.88
CA TRP A 92 -18.77 39.68 -18.45
C TRP A 92 -18.30 41.14 -18.52
N GLU A 93 -17.11 41.45 -17.99
CA GLU A 93 -16.55 42.81 -18.05
C GLU A 93 -16.30 43.31 -19.47
N ILE A 94 -15.87 42.43 -20.40
CA ILE A 94 -15.74 42.77 -21.82
C ILE A 94 -17.11 43.13 -22.40
N THR A 95 -18.15 42.41 -22.00
CA THR A 95 -19.52 42.64 -22.48
C THR A 95 -20.09 43.94 -21.90
N ASP A 96 -19.84 44.21 -20.62
CA ASP A 96 -20.31 45.40 -19.89
C ASP A 96 -19.62 46.70 -20.35
N LYS A 97 -18.30 46.66 -20.62
CA LYS A 97 -17.53 47.85 -21.05
C LYS A 97 -17.82 48.30 -22.48
N LEU A 98 -18.40 47.43 -23.32
CA LEU A 98 -18.75 47.78 -24.70
C LEU A 98 -20.19 48.31 -24.74
N ASN A 99 -20.35 49.62 -24.54
CA ASN A 99 -21.65 50.33 -24.64
C ASN A 99 -22.37 50.09 -25.99
N VAL A 100 -21.61 49.68 -27.03
CA VAL A 100 -22.11 49.06 -28.28
C VAL A 100 -21.21 47.86 -28.61
N LEU A 101 -21.81 46.67 -28.73
CA LEU A 101 -21.09 45.41 -28.96
C LEU A 101 -20.67 45.27 -30.44
N TYR A 102 -19.54 45.88 -30.82
CA TYR A 102 -18.95 45.66 -32.15
C TYR A 102 -18.42 44.23 -32.27
N LYS A 103 -19.08 43.43 -33.12
CA LYS A 103 -18.83 41.99 -33.27
C LYS A 103 -17.34 41.66 -33.43
N ASP A 104 -16.61 42.34 -34.31
CA ASP A 104 -15.21 41.99 -34.59
C ASP A 104 -14.28 42.27 -33.41
N ASN A 105 -14.46 43.41 -32.71
CA ASN A 105 -13.65 43.74 -31.55
C ASN A 105 -13.98 42.83 -30.36
N TRP A 106 -15.28 42.63 -30.09
CA TRP A 106 -15.74 41.73 -29.05
C TRP A 106 -15.25 40.30 -29.28
N THR A 107 -15.42 39.77 -30.50
CA THR A 107 -14.98 38.42 -30.85
C THR A 107 -13.48 38.27 -30.66
N ARG A 108 -12.68 39.28 -31.05
CA ARG A 108 -11.22 39.27 -30.86
C ARG A 108 -10.83 39.25 -29.37
N MET A 109 -11.45 40.08 -28.54
CA MET A 109 -11.15 40.15 -27.10
C MET A 109 -11.57 38.88 -26.37
N VAL A 110 -12.76 38.36 -26.65
CA VAL A 110 -13.24 37.11 -26.07
C VAL A 110 -12.39 35.93 -26.52
N SER A 111 -12.02 35.86 -27.81
CA SER A 111 -11.16 34.78 -28.33
C SER A 111 -9.80 34.77 -27.64
N HIS A 112 -9.23 35.94 -27.33
CA HIS A 112 -7.99 36.05 -26.57
C HIS A 112 -8.15 35.49 -25.16
N GLU A 113 -9.20 35.89 -24.44
CA GLU A 113 -9.43 35.44 -23.07
C GLU A 113 -9.71 33.92 -22.99
N VAL A 114 -10.51 33.39 -23.93
CA VAL A 114 -10.77 31.95 -24.03
C VAL A 114 -9.49 31.17 -24.34
N ARG A 115 -8.62 31.70 -25.22
CA ARG A 115 -7.34 31.05 -25.55
C ARG A 115 -6.38 31.04 -24.36
N HIS A 116 -6.41 32.09 -23.54
CA HIS A 116 -5.65 32.13 -22.29
C HIS A 116 -6.16 31.07 -21.31
N PHE A 117 -7.48 31.01 -21.07
CA PHE A 117 -8.10 29.96 -20.25
C PHE A 117 -7.74 28.55 -20.74
N GLN A 118 -7.83 28.29 -22.04
CA GLN A 118 -7.46 27.00 -22.62
C GLN A 118 -6.01 26.62 -22.35
N THR A 119 -5.09 27.60 -22.41
CA THR A 119 -3.66 27.36 -22.16
C THR A 119 -3.42 26.92 -20.72
N GLU A 120 -4.00 27.65 -19.77
CA GLU A 120 -3.90 27.34 -18.34
C GLU A 120 -4.61 26.02 -17.98
N LEU A 121 -5.78 25.76 -18.58
CA LEU A 121 -6.51 24.50 -18.39
C LEU A 121 -5.70 23.31 -18.90
N ILE A 122 -5.08 23.41 -20.08
CA ILE A 122 -4.25 22.34 -20.62
C ILE A 122 -3.03 22.10 -19.72
N ALA A 123 -2.44 23.16 -19.16
CA ALA A 123 -1.35 23.02 -18.18
C ALA A 123 -1.84 22.27 -16.92
N ALA A 124 -3.00 22.63 -16.38
CA ALA A 124 -3.58 21.94 -15.22
C ALA A 124 -3.91 20.46 -15.52
N VAL A 125 -4.43 20.15 -16.70
CA VAL A 125 -4.71 18.77 -17.13
C VAL A 125 -3.42 17.97 -17.24
N LYS A 126 -2.36 18.55 -17.81
CA LYS A 126 -1.03 17.92 -17.85
C LYS A 126 -0.46 17.67 -16.46
N ASP A 127 -0.78 18.52 -15.51
CA ASP A 127 -0.40 18.37 -14.11
C ASP A 127 -1.29 17.35 -13.36
N GLY A 128 -2.29 16.75 -13.99
CA GLY A 128 -3.12 15.70 -13.41
C GLY A 128 -4.50 16.16 -12.91
N TYR A 129 -5.00 17.29 -13.40
CA TYR A 129 -6.41 17.63 -13.26
C TYR A 129 -7.28 16.77 -14.18
N ASP A 130 -8.30 16.09 -13.62
CA ASP A 130 -9.12 15.10 -14.33
C ASP A 130 -10.50 15.63 -14.80
N GLY A 131 -10.78 16.92 -14.59
CA GLY A 131 -12.00 17.56 -15.08
C GLY A 131 -13.25 17.35 -14.24
N LYS A 132 -13.18 16.68 -13.08
CA LYS A 132 -14.35 16.47 -12.22
C LYS A 132 -14.51 17.59 -11.20
N ASP A 133 -15.63 18.30 -11.30
CA ASP A 133 -16.07 19.24 -10.27
C ASP A 133 -16.70 18.47 -9.09
N GLY A 134 -15.89 18.14 -8.07
CA GLY A 134 -16.33 17.82 -6.70
C GLY A 134 -17.13 16.53 -6.46
N GLY A 135 -17.56 15.81 -7.48
CA GLY A 135 -18.46 14.64 -7.33
C GLY A 135 -17.78 13.28 -7.23
N SER A 136 -16.60 13.11 -7.84
CA SER A 136 -15.93 11.81 -7.90
C SER A 136 -14.42 11.98 -7.74
N GLN A 137 -13.94 11.85 -6.50
CA GLN A 137 -12.52 11.91 -6.18
C GLN A 137 -11.82 10.62 -6.68
N GLN A 138 -10.81 10.78 -7.53
CA GLN A 138 -9.94 9.69 -7.98
C GLN A 138 -9.31 8.99 -6.76
N TRP A 139 -8.85 9.76 -5.78
CA TRP A 139 -8.23 9.26 -4.56
C TRP A 139 -9.23 8.99 -3.42
N SER A 140 -10.40 8.45 -3.79
CA SER A 140 -11.31 7.82 -2.82
C SER A 140 -10.68 6.58 -2.18
N PHE A 141 -11.18 6.12 -1.03
CA PHE A 141 -10.65 4.91 -0.37
C PHE A 141 -10.65 3.68 -1.30
N SER A 142 -11.76 3.45 -2.01
CA SER A 142 -11.87 2.36 -2.98
C SER A 142 -10.93 2.56 -4.17
N GLY A 143 -10.76 3.78 -4.68
CA GLY A 143 -9.82 4.09 -5.76
C GLY A 143 -8.37 3.83 -5.35
N ALA A 144 -7.96 4.37 -4.21
CA ALA A 144 -6.61 4.20 -3.66
C ALA A 144 -6.29 2.74 -3.29
N PHE A 145 -7.28 1.98 -2.81
CA PHE A 145 -7.16 0.55 -2.55
C PHE A 145 -6.95 -0.27 -3.82
N LEU A 146 -7.78 -0.03 -4.84
CA LEU A 146 -7.65 -0.70 -6.13
C LEU A 146 -6.31 -0.35 -6.80
N TYR A 147 -5.88 0.92 -6.73
CA TYR A 147 -4.57 1.36 -7.22
C TYR A 147 -3.41 0.65 -6.50
N SER A 148 -3.47 0.58 -5.18
CA SER A 148 -2.46 -0.16 -4.42
C SER A 148 -2.42 -1.64 -4.81
N LEU A 149 -3.57 -2.26 -5.09
CA LEU A 149 -3.63 -3.65 -5.54
C LEU A 149 -2.99 -3.83 -6.93
N THR A 150 -3.28 -2.95 -7.89
CA THR A 150 -2.71 -3.03 -9.24
C THR A 150 -1.19 -2.87 -9.28
N VAL A 151 -0.62 -2.05 -8.38
CA VAL A 151 0.84 -1.88 -8.23
C VAL A 151 1.47 -3.17 -7.69
N ILE A 152 0.86 -3.81 -6.70
CA ILE A 152 1.36 -5.05 -6.11
C ILE A 152 1.29 -6.21 -7.12
N THR A 153 0.21 -6.29 -7.89
CA THR A 153 0.02 -7.34 -8.90
C THR A 153 0.71 -7.02 -10.23
N THR A 154 1.46 -5.91 -10.30
CA THR A 154 2.18 -5.45 -11.49
C THR A 154 1.30 -5.39 -12.76
N ILE A 155 0.02 -5.01 -12.60
CA ILE A 155 -0.92 -4.83 -13.71
C ILE A 155 -0.83 -3.40 -14.27
N GLY A 156 -0.50 -2.43 -13.41
CA GLY A 156 -0.51 -0.99 -13.72
C GLY A 156 0.78 -0.44 -14.34
N GLU A 157 1.60 -1.28 -14.95
CA GLU A 157 2.80 -0.94 -15.75
C GLU A 157 2.57 -1.28 -17.22
#